data_AF-A0A218PM76-F1
#
_entry.id   AF-A0A218PM76-F1
#
_cell.length_a   1.000
_cell.length_b   1.000
_cell.length_c   1.000
_cell.angle_alpha   90.00
_cell.angle_beta   90.00
_cell.angle_gamma   90.00
#
_symmetry.space_group_name_H-M   'P 1'
#
loop_
_entity.id
_entity.type
_entity.pdbx_description
1 polymer ?
#
loop_
_entity_poly.entity_id
_entity_poly.type
_entity_poly.pdbx_seq_one_letter_code
_entity_poly.pdbx_strand_id
1 'polypeptide(L)'
;MFNSVRLAQQMAKFPNIKNVIKRLKFCMNSKPPLVFEAAAICHAICHAPAHKHMMVVTNLGWEKGRLSKLTRISRNATLMKHQSDLPNVTSALYEICRIDEDVLERLIRDKEITRKTTAVRAREIRLAQFKNQKVRE
;
A
#
# COMPACT_ATOMS: atom_id res chain seq x y z
N MET A 1 8.30 3.64 13.53
CA MET A 1 9.00 4.35 12.43
C MET A 1 9.38 3.33 11.37
N PHE A 2 8.81 3.43 10.17
CA PHE A 2 9.29 2.66 9.01
C PHE A 2 10.62 3.29 8.60
N ASN A 3 11.73 2.63 8.93
CA ASN A 3 13.08 3.17 8.73
C ASN A 3 13.31 3.52 7.25
N SER A 4 13.28 4.81 6.93
CA SER A 4 13.72 5.39 5.65
C SER A 4 15.14 4.91 5.29
N VAL A 5 15.98 4.65 6.30
CA VAL A 5 17.31 4.03 6.17
C VAL A 5 17.24 2.58 5.66
N ARG A 6 16.27 1.77 6.11
CA ARG A 6 16.11 0.36 5.67
C ARG A 6 15.59 0.29 4.22
N LEU A 7 14.80 1.27 3.81
CA LEU A 7 14.27 1.42 2.46
C LEU A 7 15.35 1.93 1.49
N ALA A 8 16.16 2.91 1.91
CA ALA A 8 17.35 3.36 1.17
C ALA A 8 18.41 2.25 1.04
N GLN A 9 18.63 1.45 2.09
CA GLN A 9 19.46 0.24 2.03
C GLN A 9 18.87 -0.85 1.13
N GLN A 10 17.54 -0.99 1.04
CA GLN A 10 16.90 -1.88 0.06
C GLN A 10 17.08 -1.36 -1.38
N MET A 11 17.05 -0.04 -1.61
CA MET A 11 17.32 0.57 -2.91
C MET A 11 18.76 0.38 -3.38
N ALA A 12 19.75 0.50 -2.49
CA ALA A 12 21.13 0.14 -2.78
C ALA A 12 21.29 -1.37 -3.12
N LYS A 13 20.36 -2.21 -2.65
CA LYS A 13 20.30 -3.66 -2.92
C LYS A 13 19.45 -4.02 -4.16
N PHE A 14 18.95 -3.06 -4.94
CA PHE A 14 18.27 -3.32 -6.22
C PHE A 14 19.14 -2.99 -7.46
N PRO A 15 20.35 -3.57 -7.62
CA PRO A 15 21.11 -3.39 -8.85
C PRO A 15 20.44 -4.10 -10.04
N ASN A 16 19.58 -5.10 -9.79
CA ASN A 16 18.97 -5.94 -10.81
C ASN A 16 17.44 -5.83 -10.86
N ILE A 17 16.93 -5.15 -11.88
CA ILE A 17 15.50 -4.98 -12.18
C ILE A 17 14.77 -6.33 -12.31
N LYS A 18 15.43 -7.38 -12.83
CA LYS A 18 14.82 -8.72 -12.94
C LYS A 18 14.47 -9.29 -11.57
N ASN A 19 15.31 -9.07 -10.56
CA ASN A 19 15.05 -9.53 -9.19
C ASN A 19 13.89 -8.76 -8.55
N VAL A 20 13.79 -7.45 -8.81
CA VAL A 20 12.65 -6.62 -8.37
C VAL A 20 11.34 -7.16 -8.95
N ILE A 21 11.30 -7.43 -10.27
CA ILE A 21 10.12 -7.97 -10.94
C ILE A 21 9.77 -9.35 -10.38
N LYS A 22 10.76 -10.24 -10.22
CA LYS A 22 10.55 -11.58 -9.66
C LYS A 22 9.98 -11.49 -8.23
N ARG A 23 10.50 -10.59 -7.40
CA ARG A 23 10.01 -10.40 -6.03
C ARG A 23 8.60 -9.82 -6.00
N LEU A 24 8.28 -8.83 -6.83
CA LEU A 24 6.93 -8.28 -6.94
C LEU A 24 5.91 -9.33 -7.41
N LYS A 25 6.26 -10.14 -8.42
CA LYS A 25 5.42 -11.25 -8.87
C LYS A 25 5.21 -12.27 -7.75
N PHE A 26 6.27 -12.62 -7.02
CA PHE A 26 6.16 -13.50 -5.86
C PHE A 26 5.20 -12.93 -4.81
N CYS A 27 5.42 -11.70 -4.33
CA CYS A 27 4.59 -11.07 -3.30
C CYS A 27 3.11 -11.02 -3.71
N MET A 28 2.81 -10.69 -4.96
CA MET A 28 1.42 -10.59 -5.41
C MET A 28 0.76 -11.94 -5.71
N ASN A 29 1.53 -12.99 -5.95
CA ASN A 29 1.01 -14.34 -6.25
C ASN A 29 1.05 -15.30 -5.04
N SER A 30 1.67 -14.90 -3.92
CA SER A 30 1.61 -15.65 -2.66
C SER A 30 0.17 -15.79 -2.15
N LYS A 31 -0.08 -16.83 -1.33
CA LYS A 31 -1.36 -17.06 -0.66
C LYS A 31 -1.15 -17.09 0.86
N PRO A 32 -1.52 -16.05 1.63
CA PRO A 32 -2.09 -14.77 1.16
C PRO A 32 -1.04 -13.88 0.46
N PRO A 33 -1.46 -12.90 -0.37
CA PRO A 33 -0.55 -11.97 -1.04
C PRO A 33 0.22 -11.13 -0.01
N LEU A 34 1.49 -10.83 -0.25
CA LEU A 34 2.33 -10.00 0.63
C LEU A 34 2.20 -8.52 0.25
N VAL A 35 1.03 -7.92 0.48
CA VAL A 35 0.70 -6.59 -0.07
C VAL A 35 1.58 -5.48 0.51
N PHE A 36 1.88 -5.50 1.80
CA PHE A 36 2.73 -4.49 2.43
C PHE A 36 4.18 -4.52 1.91
N GLU A 37 4.70 -5.72 1.64
CA GLU A 37 6.03 -5.86 1.04
C GLU A 37 6.03 -5.36 -0.41
N ALA A 38 5.02 -5.74 -1.19
CA ALA A 38 4.86 -5.23 -2.55
C ALA A 38 4.73 -3.70 -2.58
N ALA A 39 3.99 -3.12 -1.62
CA ALA A 39 3.85 -1.67 -1.46
C ALA A 39 5.20 -0.99 -1.17
N ALA A 40 6.00 -1.54 -0.25
CA ALA A 40 7.34 -1.03 0.05
C ALA A 40 8.28 -1.09 -1.16
N ILE A 41 8.24 -2.17 -1.94
CA ILE A 41 9.02 -2.30 -3.17
C ILE A 41 8.56 -1.28 -4.23
N CYS A 42 7.24 -1.09 -4.41
CA CYS A 42 6.70 -0.09 -5.32
C CYS A 42 7.08 1.34 -4.91
N HIS A 43 7.10 1.65 -3.62
CA HIS A 43 7.58 2.93 -3.11
C HIS A 43 9.02 3.21 -3.55
N ALA A 44 9.91 2.24 -3.31
CA ALA A 44 11.30 2.32 -3.73
C ALA A 44 11.41 2.54 -5.25
N ILE A 45 10.66 1.80 -6.06
CA ILE A 45 10.67 1.97 -7.53
C ILE A 45 10.26 3.39 -7.94
N CYS A 46 9.28 4.02 -7.27
CA CYS A 46 8.88 5.40 -7.58
C CYS A 46 9.99 6.43 -7.34
N HIS A 47 10.95 6.13 -6.46
CA HIS A 47 12.11 6.97 -6.21
C HIS A 47 13.34 6.56 -7.04
N ALA A 48 13.23 5.54 -7.89
CA ALA A 48 14.29 5.14 -8.80
C ALA A 48 14.35 6.06 -10.04
N PRO A 49 15.50 6.11 -10.75
CA PRO A 49 15.59 6.80 -12.04
C PRO A 49 14.49 6.38 -13.01
N ALA A 50 13.96 7.34 -13.79
CA ALA A 50 12.78 7.16 -14.64
C ALA A 50 12.87 5.94 -15.58
N HIS A 51 14.05 5.66 -16.14
CA HIS A 51 14.27 4.50 -17.00
C HIS A 51 14.04 3.16 -16.26
N LYS A 52 14.47 3.05 -14.99
CA LYS A 52 14.26 1.83 -14.19
C LYS A 52 12.78 1.65 -13.83
N HIS A 53 12.10 2.75 -13.49
CA HIS A 53 10.67 2.74 -13.24
C HIS A 53 9.88 2.24 -14.46
N MET A 54 10.18 2.78 -15.65
CA MET A 54 9.53 2.35 -16.90
C MET A 54 9.80 0.88 -17.22
N MET A 55 11.04 0.40 -17.06
CA MET A 55 11.36 -1.02 -17.26
C MET A 55 10.54 -1.93 -16.34
N VAL A 56 10.38 -1.57 -15.07
CA VAL A 56 9.58 -2.37 -14.13
C VAL A 56 8.11 -2.40 -14.55
N VAL A 57 7.52 -1.25 -14.91
CA VAL A 57 6.12 -1.16 -15.35
C VAL A 57 5.88 -2.02 -16.59
N THR A 58 6.71 -1.88 -17.63
CA THR A 58 6.59 -2.64 -18.87
C THR A 58 6.71 -4.15 -18.64
N ASN A 59 7.65 -4.59 -17.80
CA ASN A 59 7.89 -6.02 -17.58
C ASN A 59 6.88 -6.69 -16.62
N LEU A 60 6.21 -5.91 -15.78
CA LEU A 60 5.16 -6.44 -14.91
C LEU A 60 3.85 -6.70 -15.66
N GLY A 61 3.63 -6.03 -16.80
CA GLY A 61 2.35 -6.06 -17.51
C GLY A 61 1.19 -5.57 -16.65
N TRP A 62 1.47 -4.79 -15.61
CA TRP A 62 0.44 -4.24 -14.72
C TRP A 62 -0.15 -2.99 -15.34
N GLU A 63 -1.46 -2.81 -15.17
CA GLU A 63 -2.09 -1.51 -15.43
C GLU A 63 -1.39 -0.41 -14.60
N LYS A 64 -1.21 0.77 -15.19
CA LYS A 64 -0.62 1.95 -14.53
C LYS A 64 -1.24 2.21 -13.15
N GLY A 65 -2.54 1.92 -12.99
CA GLY A 65 -3.26 2.09 -11.73
C GLY A 65 -2.79 1.18 -10.60
N ARG A 66 -2.28 -0.03 -10.86
CA ARG A 66 -1.90 -0.98 -9.80
C ARG A 66 -0.66 -0.53 -9.03
N LEU A 67 0.35 -0.03 -9.73
CA LEU A 67 1.56 0.50 -9.11
C LEU A 67 1.24 1.74 -8.26
N SER A 68 0.42 2.65 -8.80
CA SER A 68 -0.05 3.84 -8.06
C SER A 68 -0.78 3.48 -6.76
N LYS A 69 -1.67 2.47 -6.78
CA LYS A 69 -2.35 1.97 -5.57
C LYS A 69 -1.36 1.49 -4.51
N LEU A 70 -0.38 0.67 -4.90
CA LEU A 70 0.62 0.12 -3.98
C LEU A 70 1.55 1.19 -3.41
N THR A 71 1.99 2.13 -4.25
CA THR A 71 2.77 3.29 -3.79
C THR A 71 1.96 4.13 -2.80
N ARG A 72 0.67 4.37 -3.04
CA ARG A 72 -0.18 5.10 -2.10
C ARG A 72 -0.32 4.38 -0.75
N ILE A 73 -0.50 3.06 -0.77
CA ILE A 73 -0.56 2.22 0.45
C ILE A 73 0.72 2.40 1.28
N SER A 74 1.90 2.32 0.65
CA SER A 74 3.18 2.44 1.34
C SER A 74 3.43 3.81 1.99
N ARG A 75 2.79 4.87 1.48
CA ARG A 75 2.98 6.24 1.95
C ARG A 75 2.17 6.54 3.22
N ASN A 76 1.16 5.73 3.53
CA ASN A 76 0.32 5.93 4.70
C ASN A 76 1.00 5.32 5.93
N ALA A 77 1.43 6.17 6.87
CA ALA A 77 2.25 5.73 8.00
C ALA A 77 1.46 4.84 8.96
N THR A 78 0.19 5.18 9.19
CA THR A 78 -0.74 4.39 10.02
C THR A 78 -0.91 2.96 9.48
N LEU A 79 -1.09 2.78 8.18
CA LEU A 79 -1.16 1.45 7.56
C LEU A 79 0.14 0.66 7.78
N MET A 80 1.28 1.31 7.61
CA MET A 80 2.59 0.67 7.76
C MET A 80 2.92 0.33 9.22
N LYS A 81 2.31 1.04 10.19
CA LYS A 81 2.42 0.77 11.62
C LYS A 81 1.58 -0.44 12.05
N HIS A 82 0.37 -0.57 11.53
CA HIS A 82 -0.62 -1.57 11.96
C HIS A 82 -0.80 -2.74 10.98
N GLN A 83 0.26 -3.12 10.26
CA GLN A 83 0.18 -4.16 9.22
C GLN A 83 -0.40 -5.49 9.73
N SER A 84 -0.10 -5.80 10.99
CA SER A 84 -0.62 -6.97 11.68
C SER A 84 -2.12 -6.93 11.87
N ASP A 85 -2.80 -5.79 11.84
CA ASP A 85 -4.21 -5.68 12.21
C ASP A 85 -5.12 -5.42 11.01
N LEU A 86 -4.51 -5.26 9.84
CA LEU A 86 -5.13 -4.81 8.61
C LEU A 86 -5.37 -5.95 7.60
N PRO A 87 -6.32 -5.77 6.66
CA PRO A 87 -6.61 -6.78 5.67
C PRO A 87 -5.46 -6.92 4.68
N ASN A 88 -5.11 -8.16 4.32
CA ASN A 88 -4.02 -8.43 3.38
C ASN A 88 -4.50 -8.48 1.93
N VAL A 89 -5.38 -7.52 1.56
CA VAL A 89 -6.02 -7.44 0.25
C VAL A 89 -5.83 -6.04 -0.31
N THR A 90 -5.24 -5.93 -1.50
CA THR A 90 -4.87 -4.65 -2.11
C THR A 90 -6.06 -3.70 -2.30
N SER A 91 -7.23 -4.21 -2.71
CA SER A 91 -8.43 -3.37 -2.88
C SER A 91 -8.94 -2.81 -1.56
N ALA A 92 -8.90 -3.59 -0.47
CA ALA A 92 -9.28 -3.11 0.86
C ALA A 92 -8.28 -2.06 1.36
N LEU A 93 -6.99 -2.37 1.33
CA LEU A 93 -5.94 -1.43 1.74
C LEU A 93 -5.96 -0.13 0.93
N TYR A 94 -6.30 -0.19 -0.35
CA TYR A 94 -6.41 1.01 -1.17
C TYR A 94 -7.60 1.91 -0.78
N GLU A 95 -8.72 1.35 -0.35
CA GLU A 95 -9.81 2.16 0.18
C GLU A 95 -9.45 2.73 1.56
N ILE A 96 -8.79 1.94 2.41
CA ILE A 96 -8.36 2.37 3.75
C ILE A 96 -7.30 3.48 3.68
N CYS A 97 -6.32 3.40 2.76
CA CYS A 97 -5.25 4.41 2.65
C CYS A 97 -5.74 5.81 2.21
N ARG A 98 -7.03 5.93 1.88
CA ARG A 98 -7.70 7.18 1.51
C ARG A 98 -8.51 7.78 2.66
N ILE A 99 -8.54 7.11 3.82
CA ILE A 99 -9.05 7.67 5.07
C ILE A 99 -7.93 8.52 5.67
N ASP A 100 -8.31 9.64 6.29
CA ASP A 100 -7.41 10.47 7.08
C ASP A 100 -6.67 9.65 8.15
N GLU A 101 -5.39 9.94 8.39
CA GLU A 101 -4.54 9.08 9.24
C GLU A 101 -4.97 9.08 10.72
N ASP A 102 -5.47 10.21 11.24
CA ASP A 102 -5.96 10.30 12.63
C ASP A 102 -7.28 9.55 12.79
N VAL A 103 -8.16 9.66 11.79
CA VAL A 103 -9.40 8.88 11.76
C VAL A 103 -9.09 7.40 11.65
N LEU A 104 -8.15 7.01 10.79
CA LEU A 104 -7.75 5.63 10.58
C LEU A 104 -7.17 5.01 11.86
N GLU A 105 -6.31 5.72 12.59
CA GLU A 105 -5.75 5.25 13.86
C GLU A 105 -6.88 4.93 14.86
N ARG A 106 -7.90 5.79 14.96
CA ARG A 106 -9.08 5.54 15.80
C ARG A 106 -9.86 4.31 15.33
N LEU A 107 -10.17 4.21 14.03
CA LEU A 107 -10.93 3.08 13.47
C LEU A 107 -10.23 1.73 13.68
N ILE A 108 -8.90 1.69 13.64
CA ILE A 108 -8.12 0.48 13.93
C ILE A 108 -8.20 0.16 15.43
N ARG A 109 -7.96 1.16 16.29
CA ARG A 109 -8.01 1.00 17.75
C ARG A 109 -9.39 0.52 18.23
N ASP A 110 -10.44 1.06 17.65
CA ASP A 110 -11.84 0.77 18.00
C ASP A 110 -12.35 -0.51 17.28
N LYS A 111 -11.46 -1.21 16.54
CA LYS A 111 -11.71 -2.46 15.81
C LYS A 111 -12.79 -2.39 14.72
N GLU A 112 -13.07 -1.20 14.20
CA GLU A 112 -13.94 -1.03 13.03
C GLU A 112 -13.24 -1.47 11.73
N ILE A 113 -11.91 -1.34 11.69
CA ILE A 113 -11.06 -1.87 10.63
C ILE A 113 -10.20 -3.00 11.22
N THR A 114 -10.28 -4.18 10.60
CA THR A 114 -9.58 -5.39 11.04
C THR A 114 -9.05 -6.16 9.82
N ARG A 115 -8.33 -7.27 10.07
CA ARG A 115 -7.89 -8.22 9.04
C ARG A 115 -9.01 -8.73 8.13
N LYS A 116 -10.26 -8.71 8.61
CA LYS A 116 -11.43 -9.20 7.88
C LYS A 116 -12.13 -8.11 7.07
N THR A 117 -11.71 -6.85 7.18
CA THR A 117 -12.34 -5.72 6.49
C THR A 117 -12.20 -5.89 4.97
N THR A 118 -13.34 -6.01 4.29
CA THR A 118 -13.41 -6.12 2.84
C THR A 118 -13.26 -4.76 2.16
N ALA A 119 -13.00 -4.75 0.86
CA ALA A 119 -12.96 -3.50 0.08
C ALA A 119 -14.29 -2.74 0.09
N VAL A 120 -15.42 -3.46 0.07
CA VAL A 120 -16.76 -2.87 0.16
C VAL A 120 -16.93 -2.17 1.50
N ARG A 121 -16.61 -2.86 2.61
CA ARG A 121 -16.73 -2.29 3.95
C ARG A 121 -15.79 -1.10 4.16
N ALA A 122 -14.55 -1.19 3.70
CA ALA A 122 -13.60 -0.08 3.76
C ALA A 122 -14.12 1.15 2.99
N ARG A 123 -14.74 0.93 1.82
CA ARG A 123 -15.35 2.00 1.03
C ARG A 123 -16.53 2.64 1.76
N GLU A 124 -17.41 1.86 2.39
CA GLU A 124 -18.53 2.37 3.19
C GLU A 124 -18.05 3.27 4.33
N ILE A 125 -17.08 2.78 5.12
CA ILE A 125 -16.48 3.55 6.23
C ILE A 125 -15.91 4.87 5.71
N ARG A 126 -15.12 4.82 4.63
CA ARG A 126 -14.56 6.03 4.01
C ARG A 126 -15.64 7.01 3.57
N LEU A 127 -16.71 6.54 2.91
CA LEU A 127 -17.79 7.40 2.45
C LEU A 127 -18.60 8.02 3.60
N ALA A 128 -18.78 7.28 4.70
CA ALA A 128 -19.43 7.81 5.90
C ALA A 128 -18.63 8.98 6.51
N GLN A 129 -17.30 8.88 6.53
CA GLN A 129 -16.43 9.97 7.00
C GLN A 129 -16.58 11.24 6.13
N PHE A 130 -16.59 11.09 4.81
CA PHE A 130 -16.80 12.22 3.90
C PHE A 130 -18.16 12.91 4.10
N LYS A 131 -19.23 12.15 4.34
CA LYS A 131 -20.55 12.72 4.61
C LYS A 131 -20.58 13.49 5.94
N ASN A 132 -19.96 12.95 6.98
CA ASN A 132 -19.92 13.59 8.30
C ASN A 132 -19.07 14.87 8.31
N GLN A 133 -18.06 14.99 7.45
CA GLN A 133 -17.28 16.22 7.29
C GLN A 133 -18.09 17.32 6.60
N LYS A 134 -18.83 17.01 5.54
CA LYS A 134 -19.67 17.99 4.82
C LYS A 134 -20.84 18.57 5.61
N VAL A 135 -21.26 17.93 6.69
CA VAL A 135 -22.35 18.43 7.56
C VAL A 135 -21.81 19.40 8.62
N ARG A 136 -20.49 19.47 8.80
CA ARG A 136 -19.82 20.31 9.81
C ARG A 136 -19.21 21.59 9.24
N GLU A 137 -19.28 21.78 7.92
CA GLU A 137 -18.92 23.00 7.18
C GLU A 137 -20.18 23.80 6.87
#